data_AF-A0A099Y2A6-F1
#
_entry.id   AF-A0A099Y2A6-F1
#
_cell.length_a   1.000
_cell.length_b   1.000
_cell.length_c   1.000
_cell.angle_alpha   90.00
_cell.angle_beta   90.00
_cell.angle_gamma   90.00
#
_symmetry.space_group_name_H-M   'P 1'
#
loop_
_entity.id
_entity.type
_entity.pdbx_description
1 polymer ?
#
loop_
_entity_poly.entity_id
_entity_poly.type
_entity_poly.pdbx_seq_one_letter_code
_entity_poly.pdbx_strand_id
1 'polypeptide(L)'
;MIKFWTFKNNKNIDIVLIDDSKIFKGKIKFEALNNFSKQVENNKIPEGLFSIPFSYISKIENQKGKKDIKIYFSGDSEEELISKDSETKNEIFNYLREAISNMSYSKKTPSFFKYVKPQLFAIFFTTVIFIWSLYYAIQIENGVEYYLEGRAGLLSLIFSIGLLGVVKVIILFTLLIGIGVYSMIRKNKSRSEIEQLNR
;
A
#
# COMPACT_ATOMS: atom_id res chain seq x y z
N MET A 1 2.73 28.68 -12.41
CA MET A 1 3.45 28.21 -13.63
C MET A 1 3.19 26.73 -13.77
N ILE A 2 2.60 26.27 -14.88
CA ILE A 2 2.23 24.86 -15.05
C ILE A 2 3.47 24.03 -15.39
N LYS A 3 3.71 22.95 -14.64
CA LYS A 3 4.79 22.00 -14.91
C LYS A 3 4.21 20.60 -15.10
N PHE A 4 4.73 19.84 -16.06
CA PHE A 4 4.27 18.48 -16.30
C PHE A 4 5.43 17.51 -16.53
N TRP A 5 5.18 16.25 -16.22
CA TRP A 5 6.08 15.13 -16.40
C TRP A 5 5.35 14.03 -17.16
N THR A 6 6.09 13.32 -18.00
CA THR A 6 5.57 12.24 -18.85
C THR A 6 6.36 10.97 -18.61
N PHE A 7 5.66 9.87 -18.39
CA PHE A 7 6.26 8.56 -18.19
C PHE A 7 5.80 7.62 -19.28
N LYS A 8 6.74 7.18 -20.12
CA LYS A 8 6.43 6.26 -21.21
C LYS A 8 6.09 4.87 -20.66
N ASN A 9 4.92 4.36 -21.06
CA ASN A 9 4.44 3.05 -20.65
C ASN A 9 3.83 2.30 -21.85
N ASN A 10 4.69 1.61 -22.60
CA ASN A 10 4.35 0.90 -23.84
C ASN A 10 3.60 1.81 -24.84
N LYS A 11 2.30 1.61 -25.04
CA LYS A 11 1.44 2.34 -25.98
C LYS A 11 0.86 3.65 -25.41
N ASN A 12 0.90 3.80 -24.08
CA ASN A 12 0.36 4.96 -23.38
C ASN A 12 1.47 5.73 -22.67
N ILE A 13 1.20 6.99 -22.37
CA ILE A 13 2.05 7.86 -21.58
C ILE A 13 1.26 8.24 -20.33
N ASP A 14 1.80 7.91 -19.16
CA ASP A 14 1.28 8.39 -17.89
C ASP A 14 1.75 9.84 -17.71
N ILE A 15 0.85 10.74 -17.33
CA ILE A 15 1.14 12.16 -17.16
C ILE A 15 0.83 12.59 -15.74
N VAL A 16 1.73 13.41 -15.21
CA VAL A 16 1.52 14.19 -13.99
C VAL A 16 1.70 15.65 -14.38
N LEU A 17 0.67 16.46 -14.19
CA LEU A 17 0.70 17.90 -14.41
C LEU A 17 0.33 18.60 -13.10
N ILE A 18 1.07 19.63 -12.75
CA ILE A 18 0.84 20.41 -11.53
C ILE A 18 0.66 21.86 -11.95
N ASP A 19 -0.48 22.43 -11.56
CA ASP A 19 -0.74 23.87 -11.69
C ASP A 19 -0.63 24.56 -10.32
N ASP A 20 -1.08 25.81 -10.23
CA ASP A 20 -0.96 26.62 -9.01
C ASP A 20 -1.87 26.15 -7.86
N SER A 21 -2.81 25.24 -8.10
CA SER A 21 -3.83 24.84 -7.11
C SER A 21 -4.24 23.37 -7.12
N LYS A 22 -3.81 22.57 -8.09
CA LYS A 22 -4.24 21.19 -8.33
C LYS A 22 -3.13 20.33 -8.92
N ILE A 23 -3.22 19.03 -8.65
CA ILE A 23 -2.47 17.97 -9.31
C ILE A 23 -3.39 17.30 -10.31
N PHE A 24 -2.95 17.17 -11.55
CA PHE A 24 -3.63 16.43 -12.60
C PHE A 24 -2.86 15.17 -12.93
N LYS A 25 -3.58 14.06 -13.03
CA LYS A 25 -3.05 12.75 -13.39
C LYS A 25 -3.90 12.12 -14.47
N GLY A 26 -3.26 11.50 -15.46
CA GLY A 26 -3.99 10.74 -16.46
C GLY A 26 -3.09 9.93 -17.36
N LYS A 27 -3.71 9.26 -18.33
CA LYS A 27 -3.01 8.52 -19.37
C LYS A 27 -3.43 9.07 -20.72
N ILE A 28 -2.45 9.32 -21.58
CA ILE A 28 -2.71 9.70 -22.96
C ILE A 28 -2.09 8.70 -23.94
N LYS A 29 -2.60 8.66 -25.16
CA LYS A 29 -1.96 7.94 -26.26
C LYS A 29 -0.68 8.67 -26.67
N PHE A 30 0.33 7.91 -27.11
CA PHE A 30 1.61 8.49 -27.56
C PHE A 30 1.45 9.56 -28.66
N GLU A 31 0.54 9.32 -29.61
CA GLU A 31 0.22 10.26 -30.71
C GLU A 31 -0.33 11.61 -30.22
N ALA A 32 -1.00 11.63 -29.07
CA ALA A 32 -1.60 12.83 -28.50
C ALA A 32 -0.59 13.71 -27.74
N LEU A 33 0.65 13.24 -27.55
CA LEU A 33 1.66 13.93 -26.74
C LEU A 33 1.98 15.34 -27.27
N ASN A 34 2.19 15.47 -28.58
CA ASN A 34 2.54 16.77 -29.18
C ASN A 34 1.41 17.79 -29.02
N ASN A 35 0.15 17.35 -29.13
CA ASN A 35 -1.01 18.21 -28.89
C ASN A 35 -1.10 18.58 -27.39
N PHE A 36 -0.87 17.61 -26.51
CA PHE A 36 -0.85 17.83 -25.06
C PHE A 36 0.19 18.89 -24.68
N SER A 37 1.44 18.75 -25.11
CA SER A 37 2.52 19.70 -24.79
C SER A 37 2.19 21.12 -25.26
N LYS A 38 1.65 21.26 -26.49
CA LYS A 38 1.21 22.57 -27.02
C LYS A 38 0.08 23.20 -26.21
N GLN A 39 -0.85 22.40 -25.69
CA GLN A 39 -1.93 22.93 -24.84
C GLN A 39 -1.36 23.46 -23.52
N VAL A 40 -0.46 22.72 -22.90
CA VAL A 40 0.19 23.12 -21.64
C VAL A 40 1.05 24.38 -21.83
N GLU A 41 1.82 24.47 -22.92
CA GLU A 41 2.58 25.68 -23.29
C GLU A 41 1.69 26.92 -23.45
N ASN A 42 0.46 26.73 -23.94
CA ASN A 42 -0.55 27.78 -24.06
C ASN A 42 -1.38 27.99 -22.78
N ASN A 43 -0.93 27.47 -21.63
CA ASN A 43 -1.62 27.51 -20.34
C ASN A 43 -3.04 26.92 -20.35
N LYS A 44 -3.32 25.95 -21.23
CA LYS A 44 -4.58 25.21 -21.26
C LYS A 44 -4.41 23.84 -20.63
N ILE A 45 -5.31 23.50 -19.71
CA ILE A 45 -5.32 22.18 -19.05
C ILE A 45 -6.04 21.19 -19.97
N PRO A 46 -5.39 20.11 -20.40
CA PRO A 46 -6.02 19.14 -21.28
C PRO A 46 -7.16 18.39 -20.59
N GLU A 47 -8.24 18.16 -21.32
CA GLU A 47 -9.42 17.45 -20.82
C GLU A 47 -9.13 15.97 -20.53
N GLY A 48 -9.91 15.38 -19.62
CA GLY A 48 -9.84 13.94 -19.30
C GLY A 48 -8.78 13.54 -18.28
N LEU A 49 -8.09 14.49 -17.66
CA LEU A 49 -7.21 14.23 -16.52
C LEU A 49 -8.00 14.22 -15.21
N PHE A 50 -7.69 13.27 -14.33
CA PHE A 50 -8.17 13.27 -12.95
C PHE A 50 -7.46 14.39 -12.17
N SER A 51 -8.22 15.20 -11.43
CA SER A 51 -7.68 16.36 -10.71
C SER A 51 -7.84 16.22 -9.19
N ILE A 52 -6.77 16.51 -8.45
CA ILE A 52 -6.74 16.56 -6.99
C ILE A 52 -6.41 18.00 -6.57
N PRO A 53 -7.36 18.77 -6.03
CA PRO A 53 -7.09 20.09 -5.49
C PRO A 53 -6.13 20.06 -4.31
N PHE A 54 -5.18 20.99 -4.24
CA PHE A 54 -4.24 21.11 -3.11
C PHE A 54 -5.00 21.28 -1.79
N SER A 55 -6.14 21.97 -1.80
CA SER A 55 -7.00 22.13 -0.62
C SER A 55 -7.46 20.79 -0.03
N TYR A 56 -7.55 19.73 -0.84
CA TYR A 56 -8.01 18.41 -0.39
C TYR A 56 -6.87 17.50 0.07
N ILE A 57 -5.63 17.83 -0.28
CA ILE A 57 -4.47 17.03 0.08
C ILE A 57 -4.19 17.21 1.57
N SER A 58 -4.26 16.11 2.32
CA SER A 58 -3.91 16.06 3.73
C SER A 58 -2.44 15.70 3.92
N LYS A 59 -1.89 14.87 3.02
CA LYS A 59 -0.54 14.32 3.14
C LYS A 59 0.04 13.85 1.81
N ILE A 60 1.34 14.03 1.63
CA ILE A 60 2.11 13.50 0.49
C ILE A 60 3.30 12.73 1.04
N GLU A 61 3.55 11.51 0.54
CA GLU A 61 4.67 10.66 0.94
C GLU A 61 5.56 10.29 -0.25
N ASN A 62 6.86 10.51 -0.10
CA ASN A 62 7.90 9.98 -0.97
C ASN A 62 8.79 9.02 -0.19
N GLN A 63 8.64 7.71 -0.43
CA GLN A 63 9.45 6.69 0.23
C GLN A 63 10.64 6.27 -0.66
N LYS A 64 11.85 6.24 -0.09
CA LYS A 64 13.04 5.74 -0.80
C LYS A 64 12.88 4.26 -1.16
N GLY A 65 13.19 3.88 -2.41
CA GLY A 65 13.03 2.51 -2.90
C GLY A 65 11.62 2.12 -3.35
N LYS A 66 10.63 3.01 -3.19
CA LYS A 66 9.30 2.91 -3.81
C LYS A 66 9.28 3.67 -5.14
N LYS A 67 8.45 3.21 -6.08
CA LYS A 67 8.33 3.77 -7.45
C LYS A 67 7.25 4.86 -7.53
N ASP A 68 6.60 5.13 -6.42
CA ASP A 68 5.41 5.95 -6.34
C ASP A 68 5.58 7.04 -5.28
N ILE A 69 4.93 8.17 -5.51
CA ILE A 69 4.60 9.18 -4.49
C ILE A 69 3.14 8.96 -4.13
N LYS A 70 2.85 8.77 -2.84
CA LYS A 70 1.47 8.62 -2.36
C LYS A 70 0.89 9.98 -2.00
N ILE A 71 -0.27 10.29 -2.54
CA ILE A 71 -1.04 11.49 -2.21
C ILE A 71 -2.29 11.03 -1.49
N TYR A 72 -2.47 11.50 -0.26
CA TYR A 72 -3.67 11.27 0.54
C TYR A 72 -4.53 12.55 0.46
N PHE A 73 -5.79 12.38 0.10
CA PHE A 73 -6.73 13.49 -0.08
C PHE A 73 -8.13 13.09 0.38
N SER A 74 -8.93 14.08 0.81
CA SER A 74 -10.35 13.91 1.18
C SER A 74 -10.66 12.66 2.03
N GLY A 75 -10.30 12.71 3.32
CA GLY A 75 -10.50 11.60 4.25
C GLY A 75 -9.49 10.47 4.02
N ASP A 76 -9.97 9.29 3.68
CA ASP A 76 -9.18 8.05 3.52
C ASP A 76 -8.80 7.74 2.05
N SER A 77 -8.99 8.68 1.12
CA SER A 77 -8.65 8.43 -0.29
C SER A 77 -7.14 8.58 -0.52
N GLU A 78 -6.57 7.69 -1.32
CA GLU A 78 -5.17 7.74 -1.74
C GLU A 78 -5.03 7.61 -3.26
N GLU A 79 -4.04 8.27 -3.83
CA GLU A 79 -3.65 8.14 -5.24
C GLU A 79 -2.13 8.05 -5.36
N GLU A 80 -1.64 7.25 -6.29
CA GLU A 80 -0.21 7.00 -6.48
C GLU A 80 0.32 7.70 -7.74
N LEU A 81 1.28 8.61 -7.62
CA LEU A 81 2.02 9.15 -8.76
C LEU A 81 3.20 8.22 -9.07
N ILE A 82 3.05 7.38 -10.10
CA ILE A 82 4.07 6.41 -10.50
C ILE A 82 5.17 7.12 -11.29
N SER A 83 6.40 7.08 -10.77
CA SER A 83 7.63 7.48 -11.47
C SER A 83 8.62 6.33 -11.48
N LYS A 84 9.02 5.88 -12.68
CA LYS A 84 10.01 4.81 -12.82
C LYS A 84 11.41 5.26 -12.37
N ASP A 85 11.68 6.55 -12.47
CA ASP A 85 12.98 7.16 -12.18
C ASP A 85 12.96 7.90 -10.83
N SER A 86 14.01 7.68 -10.03
CA SER A 86 14.13 8.27 -8.71
C SER A 86 14.42 9.76 -8.73
N GLU A 87 15.14 10.24 -9.76
CA GLU A 87 15.48 11.65 -9.90
C GLU A 87 14.22 12.47 -10.22
N THR A 88 13.47 12.05 -11.23
CA THR A 88 12.17 12.63 -11.60
C THR A 88 11.18 12.59 -10.44
N LYS A 89 11.17 11.49 -9.66
CA LYS A 89 10.29 11.37 -8.49
C LYS A 89 10.63 12.42 -7.42
N ASN A 90 11.92 12.60 -7.12
CA ASN A 90 12.37 13.59 -6.15
C ASN A 90 12.12 15.02 -6.66
N GLU A 91 12.29 15.25 -7.97
CA GLU A 91 11.96 16.52 -8.61
C GLU A 91 10.47 16.87 -8.42
N ILE A 92 9.56 15.94 -8.71
CA ILE A 92 8.11 16.13 -8.51
C ILE A 92 7.80 16.42 -7.04
N PHE A 93 8.38 15.66 -6.12
CA PHE A 93 8.15 15.85 -4.69
C PHE A 93 8.64 17.22 -4.20
N ASN A 94 9.83 17.65 -4.64
CA ASN A 94 10.37 18.98 -4.33
C ASN A 94 9.50 20.09 -4.91
N TYR A 95 9.02 19.92 -6.14
CA TYR A 95 8.12 20.87 -6.76
C TYR A 95 6.79 20.99 -5.99
N LEU A 96 6.21 19.86 -5.55
CA LEU A 96 5.00 19.86 -4.70
C LEU A 96 5.23 20.55 -3.36
N ARG A 97 6.41 20.39 -2.76
CA ARG A 97 6.79 21.05 -1.52
C ARG A 97 6.84 22.58 -1.68
N GLU A 98 7.35 23.07 -2.80
CA GLU A 98 7.41 24.50 -3.11
C GLU A 98 6.03 25.05 -3.47
N ALA A 99 5.25 24.30 -4.25
CA ALA A 99 3.90 24.71 -4.69
C ALA A 99 2.89 24.74 -3.53
N ILE A 100 3.01 23.84 -2.54
CA ILE A 100 2.10 23.73 -1.40
C ILE A 100 2.78 24.24 -0.13
N SER A 101 2.90 25.56 -0.03
CA SER A 101 3.63 26.23 1.06
C SER A 101 3.03 26.02 2.46
N ASN A 102 1.76 25.58 2.56
CA ASN A 102 1.08 25.38 3.84
C ASN A 102 1.25 23.97 4.44
N MET A 103 2.18 23.16 3.92
CA MET A 103 2.49 21.84 4.49
C MET A 103 3.82 21.82 5.23
N SER A 104 3.81 21.14 6.38
CA SER A 104 5.02 20.86 7.15
C SER A 104 5.80 19.70 6.52
N TYR A 105 7.11 19.91 6.35
CA TYR A 105 8.02 18.86 5.88
C TYR A 105 8.56 18.06 7.06
N SER A 106 8.55 16.74 6.94
CA SER A 106 9.25 15.84 7.85
C SER A 106 9.90 14.69 7.11
N LYS A 107 11.03 14.21 7.63
CA LYS A 107 11.73 13.04 7.10
C LYS A 107 11.97 12.06 8.25
N LYS A 108 11.39 10.87 8.15
CA LYS A 108 11.51 9.86 9.20
C LYS A 108 11.48 8.45 8.65
N THR A 109 12.20 7.57 9.32
CA THR A 109 12.07 6.13 9.11
C THR A 109 10.94 5.63 10.01
N PRO A 110 9.93 4.94 9.46
CA PRO A 110 8.84 4.42 10.29
C PRO A 110 9.37 3.44 11.34
N SER A 111 8.74 3.41 12.51
CA SER A 111 9.07 2.41 13.53
C SER A 111 8.79 1.00 13.01
N PHE A 112 9.49 0.01 13.53
CA PHE A 112 9.31 -1.40 13.16
C PHE A 112 7.84 -1.80 13.21
N PHE A 113 7.20 -1.58 14.37
CA PHE A 113 5.79 -1.91 14.61
C PHE A 113 4.85 -1.23 13.62
N LYS A 114 5.06 0.06 13.31
CA LYS A 114 4.21 0.77 12.36
C LYS A 114 4.33 0.18 10.95
N TYR A 115 5.54 -0.23 10.56
CA TYR A 115 5.82 -0.72 9.21
C TYR A 115 5.34 -2.17 8.98
N VAL A 116 5.51 -3.05 9.96
CA VAL A 116 5.12 -4.48 9.85
C VAL A 116 3.79 -4.82 10.53
N LYS A 117 3.00 -3.82 10.94
CA LYS A 117 1.70 -4.00 11.63
C LYS A 117 0.82 -5.09 10.99
N PRO A 118 0.55 -5.10 9.67
CA PRO A 118 -0.30 -6.13 9.07
C PRO A 118 0.25 -7.55 9.22
N GLN A 119 1.57 -7.71 9.11
CA GLN A 119 2.25 -9.00 9.27
C GLN A 119 2.16 -9.51 10.71
N LEU A 120 2.31 -8.60 11.70
CA LEU A 120 2.15 -8.95 13.11
C LEU A 120 0.72 -9.44 13.41
N PHE A 121 -0.30 -8.77 12.88
CA PHE A 121 -1.69 -9.24 13.01
C PHE A 121 -1.90 -10.60 12.37
N ALA A 122 -1.39 -10.81 11.15
CA ALA A 122 -1.50 -12.11 10.48
C ALA A 122 -0.88 -13.25 11.29
N ILE A 123 0.33 -13.05 11.82
CA ILE A 123 1.00 -14.03 12.70
C ILE A 123 0.17 -14.25 13.97
N PHE A 124 -0.28 -13.17 14.63
CA PHE A 124 -1.08 -13.26 15.85
C PHE A 124 -2.36 -14.09 15.65
N PHE A 125 -3.18 -13.76 14.64
CA PHE A 125 -4.40 -14.50 14.35
C PHE A 125 -4.11 -15.97 14.00
N THR A 126 -3.07 -16.22 13.21
CA THR A 126 -2.65 -17.58 12.86
C THR A 126 -2.26 -18.38 14.10
N THR A 127 -1.53 -17.78 15.04
CA THR A 127 -1.14 -18.41 16.31
C THR A 127 -2.36 -18.71 17.21
N VAL A 128 -3.33 -17.80 17.27
CA VAL A 128 -4.57 -18.04 18.03
C VAL A 128 -5.34 -19.24 17.46
N ILE A 129 -5.51 -19.27 16.13
CA ILE A 129 -6.17 -20.40 15.44
C ILE A 129 -5.36 -21.69 15.64
N PHE A 130 -4.03 -21.62 15.60
CA PHE A 130 -3.15 -22.77 15.84
C PHE A 130 -3.38 -23.38 17.22
N ILE A 131 -3.28 -22.56 18.28
CA ILE A 131 -3.45 -23.03 19.65
C ILE A 131 -4.83 -23.68 19.84
N TRP A 132 -5.87 -23.06 19.28
CA TRP A 132 -7.23 -23.58 19.38
C TRP A 132 -7.42 -24.88 18.62
N SER A 133 -6.88 -24.98 17.40
CA SER A 133 -6.94 -26.21 16.61
C SER A 133 -6.13 -27.34 17.26
N LEU A 134 -4.97 -27.01 17.83
CA LEU A 134 -4.12 -27.95 18.55
C LEU A 134 -4.80 -28.49 19.80
N TYR A 135 -5.51 -27.64 20.55
CA TYR A 135 -6.32 -28.07 21.69
C TYR A 135 -7.33 -29.15 21.28
N TYR A 136 -8.09 -28.92 20.20
CA TYR A 136 -9.04 -29.94 19.71
C TYR A 136 -8.34 -31.21 19.25
N ALA A 137 -7.23 -31.09 18.51
CA ALA A 137 -6.47 -32.26 18.06
C ALA A 137 -6.02 -33.15 19.22
N ILE A 138 -5.50 -32.55 20.30
CA ILE A 138 -5.07 -33.27 21.51
C ILE A 138 -6.27 -33.96 22.18
N GLN A 139 -7.39 -33.26 22.34
CA GLN A 139 -8.56 -33.80 23.01
C GLN A 139 -9.19 -34.97 22.23
N ILE A 140 -9.27 -34.84 20.90
CA ILE A 140 -9.78 -35.90 20.02
C ILE A 140 -8.85 -37.12 20.04
N GLU A 141 -7.53 -36.93 20.01
CA GLU A 141 -6.57 -38.03 20.15
C GLU A 141 -6.65 -38.72 21.51
N ASN A 142 -7.01 -37.99 22.57
CA ASN A 142 -7.27 -38.55 23.90
C ASN A 142 -8.66 -39.22 24.03
N GLY A 143 -9.43 -39.31 22.94
CA GLY A 143 -10.72 -39.99 22.92
C GLY A 143 -11.92 -39.13 23.34
N VAL A 144 -11.76 -37.81 23.42
CA VAL A 144 -12.90 -36.91 23.67
C VAL A 144 -13.72 -36.74 22.39
N GLU A 145 -15.00 -37.07 22.47
CA GLU A 145 -15.95 -36.86 21.38
C GLU A 145 -16.54 -35.46 21.43
N TYR A 146 -16.48 -34.76 20.31
CA TYR A 146 -17.08 -33.44 20.14
C TYR A 146 -18.18 -33.51 19.08
N TYR A 147 -19.31 -32.90 19.39
CA TYR A 147 -20.43 -32.74 18.46
C TYR A 147 -20.56 -31.26 18.12
N LEU A 148 -20.59 -30.94 16.83
CA LEU A 148 -20.85 -29.58 16.36
C LEU A 148 -22.34 -29.32 16.41
N GLU A 149 -22.78 -28.44 17.31
CA GLU A 149 -24.15 -27.94 17.34
C GLU A 149 -24.23 -26.51 16.78
N GLY A 150 -25.21 -26.27 15.89
CA GLY A 150 -25.50 -24.94 15.33
C GLY A 150 -24.92 -24.66 13.95
N ARG A 151 -24.84 -23.37 13.58
CA ARG A 151 -24.41 -22.94 12.24
C ARG A 151 -22.90 -23.07 12.07
N ALA A 152 -22.48 -23.60 10.92
CA ALA A 152 -21.08 -23.64 10.52
C ALA A 152 -20.48 -22.23 10.42
N GLY A 153 -19.41 -22.01 11.16
CA GLY A 153 -18.71 -20.73 11.26
C GLY A 153 -17.23 -20.95 11.56
N LEU A 154 -16.58 -19.98 12.21
CA LEU A 154 -15.16 -20.10 12.54
C LEU A 154 -14.87 -21.33 13.42
N LEU A 155 -15.77 -21.69 14.33
CA LEU A 155 -15.64 -22.85 15.21
C LEU A 155 -15.59 -24.18 14.44
N SER A 156 -16.47 -24.37 13.45
CA SER A 156 -16.47 -25.60 12.64
C SER A 156 -15.21 -25.73 11.79
N LEU A 157 -14.63 -24.61 11.35
CA LEU A 157 -13.37 -24.61 10.61
C LEU A 157 -12.21 -25.01 11.53
N ILE A 158 -12.11 -24.42 12.72
CA ILE A 158 -11.09 -24.75 13.72
C ILE A 158 -11.18 -26.22 14.14
N PHE A 159 -12.40 -26.70 14.39
CA PHE A 159 -12.66 -28.10 14.71
C PHE A 159 -12.23 -29.04 13.58
N SER A 160 -12.59 -28.71 12.32
CA SER A 160 -12.18 -29.48 11.14
C SER A 160 -10.67 -29.58 10.99
N ILE A 161 -9.94 -28.51 11.36
CA ILE A 161 -8.48 -28.55 11.39
C ILE A 161 -7.98 -29.46 12.52
N GLY A 162 -8.60 -29.43 13.70
CA GLY A 162 -8.29 -30.34 14.81
C GLY A 162 -8.42 -31.81 14.46
N LEU A 163 -9.41 -32.19 13.63
CA LEU A 163 -9.60 -33.57 13.14
C LEU A 163 -8.42 -34.12 12.33
N LEU A 164 -7.49 -33.28 11.88
CA LEU A 164 -6.29 -33.74 11.16
C LEU A 164 -5.31 -34.51 12.06
N GLY A 165 -5.42 -34.35 13.39
CA GLY A 165 -4.50 -34.91 14.38
C GLY A 165 -3.32 -33.97 14.67
N VAL A 166 -2.70 -34.17 15.83
CA VAL A 166 -1.72 -33.25 16.44
C VAL A 166 -0.53 -33.01 15.53
N VAL A 167 0.06 -34.08 14.96
CA VAL A 167 1.24 -33.99 14.09
C VAL A 167 0.96 -33.13 12.86
N LYS A 168 -0.19 -33.33 12.19
CA LYS A 168 -0.53 -32.60 10.97
C LYS A 168 -0.84 -31.13 11.25
N VAL A 169 -1.54 -30.86 12.36
CA VAL A 169 -1.82 -29.49 12.82
C VAL A 169 -0.51 -28.73 13.09
N ILE A 170 0.42 -29.35 13.82
CA ILE A 170 1.74 -28.74 14.10
C ILE A 170 2.48 -28.41 12.80
N ILE A 171 2.57 -29.35 11.86
CA ILE A 171 3.26 -29.14 10.58
C ILE A 171 2.61 -27.99 9.80
N LEU A 172 1.29 -28.00 9.66
CA LEU A 172 0.52 -27.00 8.91
C LEU A 172 0.78 -25.58 9.44
N PHE A 173 0.60 -25.38 10.75
CA PHE A 173 0.74 -24.04 11.33
C PHE A 173 2.20 -23.60 11.45
N THR A 174 3.14 -24.52 11.62
CA THR A 174 4.58 -24.18 11.55
C THR A 174 4.94 -23.59 10.19
N LEU A 175 4.43 -24.17 9.10
CA LEU A 175 4.62 -23.63 7.74
C LEU A 175 3.97 -22.25 7.56
N LEU A 176 2.71 -22.10 7.99
CA LEU A 176 1.99 -20.82 7.87
C LEU A 176 2.65 -19.69 8.67
N ILE A 177 3.04 -19.96 9.92
CA ILE A 177 3.75 -19.01 10.77
C ILE A 177 5.12 -18.70 10.15
N GLY A 178 5.83 -19.71 9.63
CA GLY A 178 7.11 -19.53 8.95
C GLY A 178 7.02 -18.57 7.75
N ILE A 179 5.99 -18.71 6.92
CA ILE A 179 5.70 -17.77 5.81
C ILE A 179 5.42 -16.37 6.34
N GLY A 180 4.63 -16.24 7.41
CA GLY A 180 4.34 -14.96 8.05
C GLY A 180 5.60 -14.26 8.57
N VAL A 181 6.46 -14.99 9.28
CA VAL A 181 7.74 -14.50 9.80
C VAL A 181 8.68 -14.11 8.67
N TYR A 182 8.81 -14.94 7.63
CA TYR A 182 9.63 -14.63 6.45
C TYR A 182 9.14 -13.35 5.76
N SER A 183 7.83 -13.21 5.56
CA SER A 183 7.20 -12.01 4.99
C SER A 183 7.48 -10.77 5.84
N MET A 184 7.40 -10.89 7.17
CA MET A 184 7.73 -9.83 8.11
C MET A 184 9.20 -9.39 8.01
N ILE A 185 10.13 -10.34 7.99
CA ILE A 185 11.57 -10.06 7.85
C ILE A 185 11.85 -9.37 6.52
N ARG A 186 11.32 -9.91 5.42
CA ARG A 186 11.48 -9.35 4.07
C ARG A 186 10.94 -7.93 4.01
N LYS A 187 9.74 -7.70 4.58
CA LYS A 187 9.17 -6.37 4.63
C LYS A 187 10.05 -5.45 5.46
N ASN A 188 10.43 -5.82 6.68
CA ASN A 188 11.28 -4.95 7.51
C ASN A 188 12.63 -4.59 6.85
N LYS A 189 13.24 -5.50 6.08
CA LYS A 189 14.46 -5.18 5.31
C LYS A 189 14.24 -4.10 4.24
N SER A 190 13.02 -3.97 3.72
CA SER A 190 12.64 -2.89 2.77
C SER A 190 12.29 -1.57 3.44
N ARG A 191 12.41 -1.48 4.77
CA ARG A 191 12.11 -0.26 5.52
C ARG A 191 13.14 0.81 5.16
N SER A 192 12.64 1.97 4.78
CA SER A 192 13.45 3.08 4.29
C SER A 192 12.87 4.41 4.79
N GLU A 193 13.64 5.47 4.58
CA GLU A 193 13.21 6.83 4.90
C GLU A 193 11.99 7.23 4.06
N ILE A 194 11.05 7.91 4.72
CA ILE A 194 9.87 8.50 4.10
C ILE A 194 9.95 10.00 4.30
N GLU A 195 9.97 10.73 3.20
CA GLU A 195 9.78 12.17 3.16
C GLU A 195 8.27 12.43 3.12
N GLN A 196 7.79 13.29 4.01
CA GLN A 196 6.37 13.55 4.18
C GLN A 196 6.10 15.06 4.18
N LEU A 197 5.09 15.46 3.41
CA LEU A 197 4.43 16.76 3.56
C LEU A 197 3.10 16.51 4.27
N ASN A 198 2.89 17.13 5.42
CA ASN A 198 1.66 16.97 6.21
C ASN A 198 1.08 18.35 6.56
N ARG A 199 -0.25 18.45 6.54
CA ARG A 199 -0.96 19.55 7.19
C ARG A 199 -1.11 19.33 8.70
#